data_AF-A0A890UGR3-F1
#
_entry.id   AF-A0A890UGR3-F1
#
_cell.length_a   1.000
_cell.length_b   1.000
_cell.length_c   1.000
_cell.angle_alpha   90.00
_cell.angle_beta   90.00
_cell.angle_gamma   90.00
#
_symmetry.space_group_name_H-M   'P 1'
#
loop_
_entity.id
_entity.type
_entity.pdbx_description
1 polymer ?
#
loop_
_entity_poly.entity_id
_entity_poly.type
_entity_poly.pdbx_seq_one_letter_code
_entity_poly.pdbx_strand_id
1 'polypeptide(L)' 'MKASVVFLFAVVLSCIAYAMSATKYTTKYDNIDLDEILKSDRLLGNYVKCLMEEGKCTPDGAELKSKYHT' A
#
# COMPACT_ATOMS: atom_id res chain seq x y z
N MET A 1 -38.95 -22.28 14.25
CA MET A 1 -38.65 -22.16 12.81
C MET A 1 -38.18 -20.76 12.43
N LYS A 2 -39.05 -19.75 12.44
CA LYS A 2 -38.69 -18.35 12.12
C LYS A 2 -37.53 -17.76 12.93
N ALA A 3 -37.53 -17.93 14.26
CA ALA A 3 -36.46 -17.40 15.11
C ALA A 3 -35.09 -18.09 14.87
N SER A 4 -35.07 -19.41 14.65
CA SER A 4 -33.83 -20.14 14.33
C SER A 4 -33.26 -19.75 12.97
N VAL A 5 -34.12 -19.50 11.98
CA VAL A 5 -33.69 -19.02 10.65
C VAL A 5 -33.11 -17.62 10.75
N VAL A 6 -33.76 -16.72 11.51
CA VAL A 6 -33.24 -15.36 11.75
C VAL A 6 -31.89 -15.38 12.47
N PHE A 7 -31.73 -16.27 13.46
CA PHE A 7 -30.47 -16.41 14.19
C PHE A 7 -29.35 -16.93 13.31
N LEU A 8 -29.60 -17.95 12.48
CA LEU A 8 -28.64 -18.45 11.50
C LEU A 8 -28.24 -17.36 10.49
N PHE A 9 -29.21 -16.58 10.01
CA PHE A 9 -28.96 -15.49 9.08
C PHE A 9 -28.09 -14.39 9.69
N ALA A 10 -28.35 -14.04 10.96
CA ALA A 10 -27.56 -13.07 11.70
C ALA A 10 -26.11 -13.53 11.92
N VAL A 11 -25.89 -14.81 12.19
CA VAL A 11 -24.55 -15.40 12.34
C VAL A 11 -23.79 -15.38 11.00
N VAL A 12 -24.46 -15.71 9.89
CA VAL A 12 -23.82 -15.65 8.56
C VAL A 12 -23.42 -14.21 8.21
N LEU A 13 -24.30 -13.24 8.45
CA LEU A 13 -24.02 -11.82 8.18
C LEU A 13 -22.87 -11.28 9.04
N SER A 14 -22.77 -11.68 10.31
CA SER A 14 -21.68 -11.23 11.19
C SER A 14 -20.33 -11.81 10.76
N CYS A 15 -20.29 -13.07 10.31
CA CYS A 15 -19.07 -13.68 9.75
C CYS A 15 -18.58 -12.95 8.49
N ILE A 16 -19.49 -12.57 7.59
CA ILE A 16 -19.15 -11.84 6.35
C ILE A 16 -18.59 -10.45 6.68
N ALA A 17 -19.21 -9.73 7.61
CA ALA A 17 -18.74 -8.42 8.05
C ALA A 17 -17.32 -8.50 8.65
N TYR A 18 -17.03 -9.55 9.42
CA TYR A 18 -15.69 -9.80 9.98
C TYR A 18 -14.65 -10.15 8.91
N ALA A 19 -15.03 -10.85 7.84
CA ALA A 19 -14.11 -11.14 6.75
C ALA A 19 -13.76 -9.88 5.93
N MET A 20 -14.68 -8.91 5.84
CA MET A 20 -14.45 -7.65 5.13
C MET A 20 -13.68 -6.61 5.94
N SER A 21 -13.58 -6.76 7.26
CA SER A 21 -12.86 -5.81 8.13
C SER A 21 -11.34 -5.97 8.10
N ALA A 22 -10.81 -6.81 7.21
CA ALA A 22 -9.37 -6.92 6.98
C ALA A 22 -8.80 -5.54 6.61
N THR A 23 -7.97 -4.99 7.48
CA THR A 23 -7.24 -3.74 7.24
C THR A 23 -6.27 -3.96 6.10
N LYS A 24 -6.67 -3.54 4.90
CA LYS A 24 -5.80 -3.52 3.73
C LYS A 24 -4.68 -2.49 3.96
N TYR A 25 -3.47 -2.83 3.52
CA TYR A 25 -2.39 -1.85 3.42
C TYR A 25 -2.76 -0.74 2.44
N THR A 26 -2.07 0.39 2.56
CA THR A 26 -2.30 1.56 1.68
C THR A 26 -2.03 1.22 0.22
N THR A 27 -2.95 1.58 -0.66
CA THR A 27 -2.81 1.41 -2.12
C THR A 27 -2.06 2.57 -2.78
N LYS A 28 -1.58 3.53 -1.99
CA LYS A 28 -0.93 4.75 -2.49
C LYS A 28 0.30 4.46 -3.37
N TYR A 29 1.00 3.36 -3.10
CA TYR A 29 2.25 2.98 -3.79
C TYR A 29 2.05 1.88 -4.84
N ASP A 30 0.82 1.43 -5.10
CA ASP A 30 0.53 0.30 -6.00
C ASP A 30 0.84 0.59 -7.48
N ASN A 31 0.96 1.87 -7.84
CA ASN A 31 1.23 2.29 -9.23
C ASN A 31 2.73 2.48 -9.52
N ILE A 32 3.62 2.19 -8.57
CA ILE A 32 5.07 2.34 -8.75
C ILE A 32 5.64 1.02 -9.28
N ASP A 33 6.24 1.06 -10.47
CA ASP A 33 6.96 -0.09 -11.04
C ASP A 33 8.35 -0.22 -10.40
N LEU A 34 8.44 -1.01 -9.33
CA LEU A 34 9.71 -1.27 -8.64
C LEU A 34 10.68 -2.07 -9.51
N ASP A 35 10.18 -2.95 -10.37
CA ASP A 35 11.04 -3.79 -11.22
C ASP A 35 11.76 -2.94 -12.27
N GLU A 36 11.06 -1.97 -12.87
CA GLU A 36 11.67 -1.02 -13.80
C GLU A 36 12.73 -0.15 -13.10
N ILE A 37 12.43 0.36 -11.92
CA ILE A 37 13.33 1.21 -11.15
C ILE A 37 14.60 0.43 -10.78
N LEU A 38 14.47 -0.79 -10.26
CA LEU A 38 15.60 -1.60 -9.79
C LEU A 38 16.45 -2.16 -10.95
N LYS A 39 15.88 -2.38 -12.13
CA LYS A 39 16.62 -2.85 -13.32
C LYS A 39 17.31 -1.72 -14.08
N SER A 40 16.95 -0.47 -13.83
CA SER A 40 17.52 0.69 -14.52
C SER A 40 18.49 1.43 -13.62
N ASP A 41 19.79 1.33 -13.89
CA ASP A 41 20.84 2.07 -13.17
C ASP A 41 20.60 3.59 -13.19
N ARG A 42 20.00 4.09 -14.27
CA ARG A 42 19.64 5.51 -14.39
C ARG A 42 18.52 5.88 -13.42
N LEU A 43 17.44 5.11 -13.38
CA LEU A 43 16.29 5.40 -12.52
C LEU A 43 16.67 5.22 -11.05
N LEU A 44 17.26 4.06 -10.71
CA LEU A 44 17.75 3.78 -9.35
C LEU A 44 18.74 4.85 -8.89
N GLY A 45 19.70 5.23 -9.74
CA GLY A 45 20.66 6.28 -9.43
C GLY A 45 20.01 7.64 -9.13
N ASN A 46 18.90 7.97 -9.80
CA ASN A 46 18.14 9.19 -9.51
C ASN A 46 17.43 9.10 -8.15
N TYR A 47 16.85 7.95 -7.80
CA TYR A 47 16.24 7.73 -6.48
C TYR A 47 17.28 7.81 -5.36
N VAL A 48 18.45 7.21 -5.54
CA VAL A 48 19.55 7.27 -4.56
C VAL A 48 20.03 8.71 -4.37
N LYS A 49 20.30 9.44 -5.47
CA LYS A 49 20.73 10.85 -5.40
C LYS A 49 19.68 11.74 -4.74
N CYS A 50 18.40 11.50 -4.99
CA CYS A 50 17.31 12.20 -4.33
C CYS A 50 17.38 12.00 -2.80
N LEU A 51 17.52 10.75 -2.34
CA LEU A 51 17.60 10.42 -0.92
C LEU A 51 18.84 11.01 -0.23
N MET A 52 19.94 11.16 -0.98
CA MET A 52 21.21 11.76 -0.54
C MET A 52 21.25 13.30 -0.63
N GLU A 53 20.18 13.94 -1.08
CA GLU A 53 20.13 15.40 -1.35
C GLU A 53 21.07 15.90 -2.47
N GLU A 54 21.63 14.98 -3.26
CA GLU A 54 22.59 15.28 -4.33
C GLU A 54 21.92 15.47 -5.71
N GLY A 55 20.58 15.43 -5.76
CA GLY A 55 19.85 15.50 -7.01
C GLY A 55 18.37 15.79 -6.86
N LYS A 56 17.70 15.92 -8.02
CA LYS A 56 16.25 16.16 -8.08
C LYS A 56 15.48 14.89 -7.71
N CYS A 57 14.44 15.05 -6.89
CA CYS A 57 13.51 13.97 -6.55
C CYS A 57 12.35 13.89 -7.54
N THR A 58 11.95 12.68 -7.89
CA THR A 58 10.61 12.42 -8.45
C THR A 58 9.56 12.61 -7.35
N PRO A 59 8.27 12.78 -7.68
CA PRO A 59 7.21 12.85 -6.68
C PRO A 59 7.25 11.66 -5.70
N ASP A 60 7.42 10.44 -6.24
CA ASP A 60 7.51 9.22 -5.44
C ASP A 60 8.80 9.17 -4.59
N GLY A 61 9.92 9.61 -5.15
CA GLY A 61 11.19 9.69 -4.44
C GLY A 61 11.19 10.74 -3.33
N ALA A 62 10.48 11.86 -3.52
CA ALA A 62 10.30 12.89 -2.50
C ALA A 62 9.41 12.38 -1.37
N GLU A 63 8.36 11.64 -1.70
CA GLU A 63 7.54 10.97 -0.69
C GLU A 63 8.34 9.93 0.09
N LEU A 64 9.11 9.09 -0.60
CA LEU A 64 10.01 8.12 0.03
C LEU A 64 11.00 8.83 0.96
N LYS A 65 11.65 9.89 0.49
CA LYS A 65 12.56 10.72 1.29
C LYS A 65 11.85 11.26 2.54
N SER A 66 10.64 11.81 2.40
CA SER A 66 9.89 12.36 3.53
C SER A 66 9.56 11.34 4.63
N LYS A 67 9.50 10.04 4.28
CA LYS A 67 9.21 8.95 5.23
C LYS A 67 10.45 8.39 5.92
N TYR A 68 11.62 8.44 5.26
CA TYR A 68 12.83 7.75 5.71
C TYR A 68 14.03 8.67 6.00
N HIS A 69 13.98 9.94 5.60
CA HIS A 69 15.03 10.94 5.88
C HIS A 69 14.73 11.60 7.23
N THR A 70 15.47 11.18 8.27
CA THR A 70 15.46 11.78 9.62
C THR A 70 16.37 12.99 9.68
#